data_AF-A0A919ZS53-F1
#
_entry.id   AF-A0A919ZS53-F1
#
_cell.length_a   1.000
_cell.length_b   1.000
_cell.length_c   1.000
_cell.angle_alpha   90.00
_cell.angle_beta   90.00
_cell.angle_gamma   90.00
#
_symmetry.space_group_name_H-M   'P 1'
#
loop_
_entity.id
_entity.type
_entity.pdbx_description
1 polymer ?
#
loop_
_entity_poly.entity_id
_entity_poly.type
_entity_poly.pdbx_seq_one_letter_code
_entity_poly.pdbx_strand_id
1 'polypeptide(L)' 'MSKNRSLCIVLCSKGYPEKFTNNLEIMNLNQISLESNEFIFHAGTKLDKNKIFSNGGRVLNFTDLGRI' A
#
# COMPACT_ATOMS: atom_id res chain seq x y z
N MET A 1 26.05 -6.15 11.21
CA MET A 1 24.64 -5.84 10.91
C MET A 1 24.57 -4.73 9.88
N SER A 2 23.59 -4.78 8.97
CA SER A 2 23.34 -3.68 8.01
C SER A 2 22.99 -2.39 8.77
N LYS A 3 23.53 -1.24 8.32
CA LYS A 3 23.14 0.10 8.83
C LYS A 3 21.84 0.61 8.22
N ASN A 4 21.24 -0.14 7.30
CA ASN A 4 20.00 0.27 6.66
C ASN A 4 18.86 0.23 7.67
N ARG A 5 17.99 1.24 7.62
CA ARG A 5 16.71 1.30 8.34
C ARG A 5 15.59 1.25 7.32
N SER A 6 14.43 0.76 7.75
CA SER A 6 13.24 0.77 6.91
C SER A 6 12.06 1.33 7.68
N LEU A 7 11.21 2.07 6.98
CA LEU A 7 9.91 2.51 7.47
C LEU A 7 8.82 1.94 6.55
N CYS A 8 7.74 1.43 7.14
CA CYS A 8 6.59 0.96 6.39
C CYS A 8 5.33 1.64 6.90
N ILE A 9 4.59 2.26 5.99
CA ILE A 9 3.30 2.90 6.22
C ILE A 9 2.23 1.99 5.63
N VAL A 10 1.28 1.55 6.48
CA VAL A 10 0.13 0.75 6.04
C VAL A 10 -1.05 1.68 5.80
N LEU A 11 -1.58 1.69 4.58
CA LEU A 11 -2.83 2.34 4.24
C LEU A 11 -4.01 1.39 4.50
N CYS A 12 -4.97 1.85 5.30
CA CYS A 12 -6.12 1.07 5.71
C CYS A 12 -7.43 1.61 5.12
N SER A 13 -8.40 0.72 4.94
CA SER A 13 -9.77 1.06 4.63
C SER A 13 -10.40 1.85 5.78
N LYS A 14 -11.16 2.91 5.45
CA LYS A 14 -11.84 3.75 6.44
C LYS A 14 -12.75 2.91 7.34
N GLY A 15 -12.54 2.99 8.65
CA GLY A 15 -13.29 2.23 9.67
C GLY A 15 -12.57 0.99 10.23
N TYR A 16 -11.43 0.60 9.67
CA TYR A 16 -10.59 -0.46 10.22
C TYR A 16 -10.09 -0.10 11.64
N PRO A 17 -10.00 -1.04 12.61
CA PRO A 17 -10.17 -2.50 12.48
C PRO A 17 -11.60 -3.03 12.56
N GLU A 18 -12.57 -2.15 12.82
CA GLU A 18 -13.98 -2.49 12.97
C GLU A 18 -14.68 -2.65 11.61
N LYS A 19 -15.94 -2.20 11.49
CA LYS A 19 -16.66 -2.17 10.22
C LYS A 19 -16.03 -1.14 9.28
N PHE A 20 -15.42 -1.61 8.19
CA PHE A 20 -14.76 -0.76 7.19
C PHE A 20 -15.45 -0.81 5.82
N THR A 21 -15.20 0.23 5.02
CA THR A 21 -15.65 0.29 3.62
C THR A 21 -14.64 -0.40 2.71
N ASN A 22 -15.13 -1.28 1.83
CA ASN A 22 -14.31 -2.08 0.91
C ASN A 22 -14.81 -1.96 -0.54
N ASN A 23 -14.11 -2.56 -1.51
CA ASN A 23 -14.43 -2.48 -2.95
C ASN A 23 -14.38 -1.05 -3.53
N LEU A 24 -13.50 -0.20 -3.00
CA LEU A 24 -13.27 1.14 -3.54
C LEU A 24 -12.11 1.12 -4.53
N GLU A 25 -12.26 1.80 -5.67
CA GLU A 25 -11.19 1.93 -6.67
C GLU A 25 -9.99 2.70 -6.09
N ILE A 26 -8.80 2.15 -6.24
CA ILE A 26 -7.53 2.78 -5.88
C ILE A 26 -7.00 3.45 -7.15
N MET A 27 -7.32 4.74 -7.29
CA MET A 27 -6.94 5.53 -8.46
C MET A 27 -5.47 5.95 -8.42
N ASN A 28 -4.90 6.23 -9.59
CA ASN A 28 -3.58 6.87 -9.77
C ASN A 28 -2.39 6.10 -9.19
N LEU A 29 -2.54 4.83 -8.81
CA LEU A 29 -1.42 4.04 -8.29
C LEU A 29 -0.30 3.89 -9.33
N ASN A 30 -0.65 3.87 -10.61
CA ASN A 30 0.27 3.83 -11.75
C ASN A 30 0.97 5.18 -12.03
N GLN A 31 0.56 6.27 -11.41
CA GLN A 31 1.20 7.58 -11.56
C GLN A 31 2.32 7.79 -10.54
N ILE A 32 2.48 6.87 -9.58
CA ILE A 32 3.52 6.94 -8.56
C ILE A 32 4.83 6.46 -9.18
N SER A 33 5.82 7.35 -9.23
CA SER A 33 7.20 7.00 -9.53
C SER A 33 7.88 6.59 -8.23
N LEU A 34 8.51 5.42 -8.23
CA LEU A 34 9.27 4.91 -7.07
C LEU A 34 10.76 5.05 -7.34
N GLU A 35 11.50 5.49 -6.35
CA GLU A 35 12.95 5.34 -6.32
C GLU A 35 13.33 3.88 -6.04
N SER A 36 14.61 3.53 -6.25
CA SER A 36 15.10 2.14 -6.09
C SER A 36 14.96 1.55 -4.67
N ASN A 37 14.78 2.42 -3.67
CA ASN A 37 14.61 2.12 -2.25
C ASN A 37 13.15 2.23 -1.78
N GLU A 38 12.23 2.61 -2.66
CA GLU A 38 10.82 2.78 -2.35
C GLU A 38 10.01 1.62 -2.95
N PHE A 39 9.07 1.11 -2.17
CA PHE A 39 8.29 -0.08 -2.54
C PHE A 39 6.82 0.11 -2.18
N ILE A 40 5.94 -0.30 -3.09
CA ILE A 40 4.51 -0.44 -2.83
C ILE A 40 4.16 -1.92 -2.86
N PHE A 41 3.69 -2.45 -1.73
CA PHE A 41 3.19 -3.82 -1.65
C PHE A 41 1.67 -3.84 -1.58
N HIS A 42 1.07 -4.67 -2.41
CA HIS A 42 -0.35 -4.97 -2.39
C HIS A 42 -0.68 -5.94 -1.25
N ALA A 43 -1.56 -5.52 -0.33
CA ALA A 43 -2.09 -6.37 0.72
C ALA A 43 -3.55 -6.73 0.39
N GLY A 44 -4.52 -6.10 1.04
CA GLY A 44 -5.94 -6.26 0.73
C GLY A 44 -6.36 -5.48 -0.52
N THR A 45 -5.88 -5.88 -1.70
CA THR A 45 -6.32 -5.34 -2.99
C THR A 45 -6.78 -6.44 -3.93
N LYS A 46 -7.63 -6.10 -4.91
CA LYS A 46 -8.00 -6.97 -6.02
C LYS A 46 -7.83 -6.24 -7.35
N LEU A 47 -7.46 -6.98 -8.40
CA LEU A 47 -7.44 -6.49 -9.77
C LEU A 47 -8.74 -6.92 -10.47
N ASP A 48 -9.46 -5.95 -11.05
CA ASP A 48 -10.67 -6.20 -11.84
C ASP A 48 -10.67 -5.27 -13.05
N LYS A 49 -10.75 -5.83 -14.26
CA LYS A 49 -10.75 -5.09 -15.54
C LYS A 49 -9.67 -3.99 -15.62
N ASN A 50 -8.42 -4.33 -15.27
CA ASN A 50 -7.26 -3.42 -15.20
C ASN A 50 -7.35 -2.28 -14.17
N LYS A 51 -8.30 -2.34 -13.26
CA LYS A 51 -8.45 -1.41 -12.14
C LYS A 51 -8.16 -2.13 -10.83
N ILE A 52 -7.55 -1.43 -9.89
CA ILE A 52 -7.21 -1.96 -8.59
C ILE A 52 -8.26 -1.45 -7.60
N PHE A 53 -8.79 -2.34 -6.77
CA PHE A 53 -9.77 -2.01 -5.74
C PHE A 53 -9.28 -2.45 -4.37
N SER A 54 -9.74 -1.77 -3.32
CA SER A 54 -9.61 -2.28 -1.96
C SER A 54 -10.38 -3.59 -1.82
N ASN A 55 -9.76 -4.55 -1.15
CA ASN A 55 -10.31 -5.86 -0.84
C ASN A 55 -9.90 -6.33 0.56
N GLY A 56 -9.85 -5.43 1.55
CA GLY A 56 -9.47 -5.75 2.92
C GLY A 56 -9.33 -4.53 3.83
N GLY A 57 -9.08 -4.79 5.12
CA GLY A 57 -8.90 -3.74 6.13
C GLY A 57 -7.57 -2.98 5.99
N ARG A 58 -6.47 -3.71 5.77
CA ARG A 58 -5.15 -3.18 5.40
C ARG A 58 -4.97 -3.39 3.90
N VAL A 59 -4.66 -2.34 3.16
CA VAL A 59 -4.84 -2.30 1.70
C VAL A 59 -3.50 -2.22 0.96
N LEU A 60 -2.67 -1.23 1.28
CA LEU A 60 -1.35 -1.05 0.66
C LEU A 60 -0.28 -0.82 1.74
N ASN A 61 0.94 -1.24 1.45
CA ASN A 61 2.11 -0.92 2.27
C ASN A 61 3.09 -0.09 1.44
N PHE A 62 3.40 1.12 1.89
CA PHE A 62 4.46 1.95 1.34
C PHE A 62 5.70 1.78 2.21
N THR A 63 6.77 1.26 1.65
CA THR A 63 8.01 0.97 2.37
C THR A 63 9.17 1.72 1.75
N ASP A 64 9.99 2.35 2.59
CA ASP A 64 11.25 2.97 2.19
C ASP A 64 12.43 2.32 2.93
N LEU A 65 13.57 2.20 2.24
CA LEU A 65 14.84 1.71 2.77
C LEU A 65 15.88 2.83 2.81
N GLY A 66 16.05 3.45 3.98
CA GLY A 66 17.04 4.49 4.22
C GLY A 66 18.39 3.97 4.74
N ARG A 67 19.45 4.74 4.50
CA ARG A 67 20.74 4.60 5.20
C ARG A 67 20.88 5.76 6.18
N ILE A 68 21.39 5.46 7.38
CA ILE A 68 21.85 6.46 8.35
C ILE A 68 23.37 6.52 8.29
#